data_AF-A0A7C8F7A9-F1
#
_entry.id   AF-A0A7C8F7A9-F1
#
_cell.length_a   1.000
_cell.length_b   1.000
_cell.length_c   1.000
_cell.angle_alpha   90.00
_cell.angle_beta   90.00
_cell.angle_gamma   90.00
#
_symmetry.space_group_name_H-M   'P 1'
#
loop_
_entity.id
_entity.type
_entity.pdbx_description
1 polymer ?
#
loop_
_entity_poly.entity_id
_entity_poly.type
_entity_poly.pdbx_seq_one_letter_code
_entity_poly.pdbx_strand_id
1 'polypeptide(L)'
;MKIMMMGLLLMAGLTGGCAQNYYNVPTELVASKIKVLGVAPFFIDADSDITHPQKEQLVSLIAELNQNNQGLLGRKLKATGNFYTVTTTEGEPQQLFKSLFSRREKREDATILYNKYFWKNDELRSYIQKNNLDAVMLVTISGLIKKETLFSSTLLTKLEANYNFLTMTAQILDADGTTLWEYPNFRRRLLSYYPLANLQYADFSESDANLSSKTEVKFKNLDGIRRALEKKSTDLLLRETQESEAYARQFNEMVSLIAYDGPHEGKAAAPAATTTTLQPAPAAIVKLVEPVQAPTVQPPPVIMPPLPVQPVTPPLETAAPTSNEIVPATESTR
;
A
#
# COMPACT_ATOMS: atom_id res chain seq x y z
N MET A 1 -54.35 -19.63 -14.29
CA MET A 1 -53.80 -18.31 -13.88
C MET A 1 -53.22 -18.26 -12.45
N LYS A 2 -53.69 -19.06 -11.47
CA LYS A 2 -53.12 -19.06 -10.09
C LYS A 2 -51.67 -19.56 -9.97
N ILE A 3 -51.21 -20.43 -10.87
CA ILE A 3 -49.84 -20.99 -10.83
C ILE A 3 -48.79 -19.99 -11.34
N MET A 4 -49.14 -19.10 -12.28
CA MET A 4 -48.24 -18.03 -12.75
C MET A 4 -48.02 -16.92 -11.71
N MET A 5 -49.02 -16.68 -10.85
CA MET A 5 -48.93 -15.65 -9.81
C MET A 5 -48.08 -16.11 -8.60
N MET A 6 -47.98 -17.42 -8.37
CA MET A 6 -47.15 -18.01 -7.31
C MET A 6 -45.65 -18.03 -7.68
N GLY A 7 -45.33 -18.19 -8.97
CA GLY A 7 -43.95 -18.18 -9.47
C GLY A 7 -43.30 -16.79 -9.44
N LEU A 8 -44.10 -15.72 -9.61
CA LEU A 8 -43.61 -14.34 -9.56
C LEU A 8 -43.35 -13.86 -8.12
N LEU A 9 -44.10 -14.40 -7.15
CA LEU A 9 -43.93 -14.04 -5.72
C LEU A 9 -42.67 -14.66 -5.10
N LEU A 10 -42.23 -15.84 -5.57
CA LEU A 10 -40.97 -16.46 -5.12
C LEU A 10 -39.73 -15.77 -5.70
N MET A 11 -39.83 -15.09 -6.85
CA MET A 11 -38.73 -14.33 -7.42
C MET A 11 -38.55 -12.94 -6.77
N ALA A 12 -39.58 -12.39 -6.14
CA ALA A 12 -39.51 -11.10 -5.44
C ALA A 12 -38.85 -11.20 -4.04
N GLY A 13 -38.65 -12.41 -3.51
CA GLY A 13 -38.08 -12.63 -2.16
C GLY A 13 -36.54 -12.62 -2.09
N LEU A 14 -35.83 -12.53 -3.22
CA LEU A 14 -34.36 -12.61 -3.27
C LEU A 14 -33.66 -11.25 -3.45
N THR A 15 -34.39 -10.14 -3.51
CA THR A 15 -33.81 -8.79 -3.50
C THR A 15 -33.66 -8.22 -2.09
N GLY A 16 -33.46 -9.09 -1.09
CA GLY A 16 -32.91 -8.67 0.18
C GLY A 16 -31.46 -8.27 -0.06
N GLY A 17 -31.20 -6.97 -0.20
CA GLY A 17 -29.87 -6.42 -0.26
C GLY A 17 -29.08 -6.90 0.96
N CYS A 18 -28.18 -7.86 0.74
CA CYS A 18 -27.15 -8.21 1.71
C CYS A 18 -26.31 -6.93 1.90
N ALA A 19 -26.67 -6.10 2.88
CA ALA A 19 -25.82 -5.01 3.34
C ALA A 19 -24.52 -5.63 3.85
N GLN A 20 -23.54 -5.73 2.96
CA GLN A 20 -22.22 -6.26 3.25
C GLN A 20 -21.43 -5.13 3.92
N ASN A 21 -21.48 -5.07 5.25
CA ASN A 21 -20.69 -4.09 5.98
C ASN A 21 -19.25 -4.61 6.15
N TYR A 22 -18.34 -4.05 5.36
CA TYR A 22 -16.89 -4.28 5.50
C TYR A 22 -16.23 -3.32 6.50
N TYR A 23 -16.95 -2.33 6.97
CA TYR A 23 -16.44 -1.39 7.95
C TYR A 23 -16.50 -1.98 9.36
N ASN A 24 -15.58 -1.52 10.20
CA ASN A 24 -15.55 -1.90 11.61
C ASN A 24 -16.66 -1.24 12.43
N VAL A 25 -17.27 -0.20 11.87
CA VAL A 25 -18.42 0.53 12.39
C VAL A 25 -19.57 0.46 11.36
N PRO A 26 -20.83 0.75 11.74
CA PRO A 26 -21.94 0.86 10.79
C PRO A 26 -21.59 1.75 9.58
N THR A 27 -21.90 1.28 8.36
CA THR A 27 -21.46 1.93 7.11
C THR A 27 -22.00 3.36 6.98
N GLU A 28 -23.22 3.59 7.46
CA GLU A 28 -23.89 4.90 7.47
C GLU A 28 -23.11 5.91 8.34
N LEU A 29 -22.49 5.43 9.42
CA LEU A 29 -21.61 6.25 10.25
C LEU A 29 -20.30 6.57 9.54
N VAL A 30 -19.78 5.68 8.68
CA VAL A 30 -18.56 5.97 7.91
C VAL A 30 -18.82 7.00 6.82
N ALA A 31 -19.87 6.80 6.02
CA ALA A 31 -20.22 7.70 4.92
C ALA A 31 -20.57 9.12 5.42
N SER A 32 -21.20 9.23 6.61
CA SER A 32 -21.49 10.52 7.23
C SER A 32 -20.28 11.18 7.90
N LYS A 33 -19.33 10.40 8.42
CA LYS A 33 -18.14 10.91 9.14
C LYS A 33 -16.95 11.23 8.22
N ILE A 34 -16.73 10.48 7.14
CA ILE A 34 -15.56 10.67 6.27
C ILE A 34 -15.98 11.37 4.97
N LYS A 35 -15.75 12.69 4.88
CA LYS A 35 -15.87 13.43 3.61
C LYS A 35 -14.53 13.49 2.89
N VAL A 36 -13.46 13.78 3.62
CA VAL A 36 -12.09 13.92 3.10
C VAL A 36 -11.21 12.78 3.59
N LEU A 37 -10.88 11.86 2.69
CA LEU A 37 -9.94 10.77 2.95
C LEU A 37 -8.54 11.13 2.44
N GLY A 38 -7.55 11.12 3.32
CA GLY A 38 -6.14 11.17 2.91
C GLY A 38 -5.58 9.76 2.71
N VAL A 39 -4.78 9.55 1.67
CA VAL A 39 -3.99 8.33 1.48
C VAL A 39 -2.53 8.66 1.77
N ALA A 40 -1.98 8.09 2.84
CA ALA A 40 -0.60 8.29 3.21
C ALA A 40 0.37 7.66 2.19
N PRO A 41 1.61 8.17 2.07
CA PRO A 41 2.67 7.48 1.35
C PRO A 41 2.81 6.05 1.87
N PHE A 42 3.03 5.09 0.98
CA PHE A 42 3.06 3.68 1.38
C PHE A 42 4.30 3.37 2.22
N PHE A 43 4.05 2.76 3.38
CA PHE A 43 5.09 2.38 4.31
C PHE A 43 5.70 1.02 3.95
N ILE A 44 6.97 0.86 4.32
CA ILE A 44 7.65 -0.43 4.28
C ILE A 44 8.16 -0.70 5.69
N ASP A 45 7.67 -1.77 6.28
CA ASP A 45 8.16 -2.26 7.56
C ASP A 45 9.41 -3.10 7.31
N ALA A 46 10.58 -2.45 7.26
CA ALA A 46 11.85 -3.14 7.07
C ALA A 46 12.21 -4.08 8.24
N ASP A 47 11.61 -3.90 9.41
CA ASP A 47 11.87 -4.71 10.62
C ASP A 47 10.91 -5.91 10.74
N SER A 48 10.11 -6.17 9.70
CA SER A 48 9.29 -7.36 9.57
C SER A 48 10.08 -8.58 9.11
N ASP A 49 9.41 -9.73 8.95
CA ASP A 49 10.01 -11.02 8.59
C ASP A 49 10.49 -11.02 7.13
N ILE A 50 11.33 -10.07 6.70
CA ILE A 50 11.97 -10.04 5.37
C ILE A 50 13.34 -10.69 5.52
N THR A 51 13.46 -11.95 5.11
CA THR A 51 14.69 -12.75 5.24
C THR A 51 15.45 -12.88 3.92
N HIS A 52 15.14 -12.03 2.94
CA HIS A 52 15.83 -12.03 1.66
C HIS A 52 17.32 -11.68 1.83
N PRO A 53 18.28 -12.40 1.20
CA PRO A 53 19.70 -12.14 1.38
C PRO A 53 20.14 -10.71 0.98
N GLN A 54 19.41 -10.09 0.06
CA GLN A 54 19.63 -8.71 -0.40
C GLN A 54 18.48 -7.81 0.11
N LYS A 55 18.29 -7.77 1.44
CA LYS A 55 17.13 -7.13 2.08
C LYS A 55 17.09 -5.63 1.82
N GLU A 56 18.21 -4.93 1.95
CA GLU A 56 18.30 -3.48 1.84
C GLU A 56 18.00 -3.02 0.41
N GLN A 57 18.52 -3.74 -0.59
CA GLN A 57 18.23 -3.47 -2.00
C GLN A 57 16.77 -3.80 -2.33
N LEU A 58 16.21 -4.85 -1.74
CA LEU A 58 14.80 -5.17 -1.88
C LEU A 58 13.91 -4.06 -1.31
N VAL A 59 14.20 -3.55 -0.10
CA VAL A 59 13.44 -2.44 0.51
C VAL A 59 13.47 -1.20 -0.38
N SER A 60 14.64 -0.83 -0.92
CA SER A 60 14.78 0.29 -1.85
C SER A 60 13.97 0.09 -3.14
N LEU A 61 14.01 -1.12 -3.71
CA LEU A 61 13.20 -1.50 -4.88
C LEU A 61 11.70 -1.32 -4.60
N ILE A 62 11.21 -1.81 -3.46
CA ILE A 62 9.80 -1.66 -3.09
C ILE A 62 9.43 -0.19 -2.86
N ALA A 63 10.33 0.62 -2.30
CA ALA A 63 10.09 2.05 -2.09
C ALA A 63 9.89 2.80 -3.41
N GLU A 64 10.75 2.52 -4.40
CA GLU A 64 10.65 3.05 -5.76
C GLU A 64 9.30 2.68 -6.40
N LEU A 65 8.93 1.39 -6.33
CA LEU A 65 7.68 0.90 -6.90
C LEU A 65 6.45 1.46 -6.19
N ASN A 66 6.50 1.63 -4.87
CA ASN A 66 5.44 2.26 -4.09
C ASN A 66 5.18 3.69 -4.54
N GLN A 67 6.24 4.49 -4.71
CA GLN A 67 6.12 5.88 -5.16
C GLN A 67 5.43 5.96 -6.53
N ASN A 68 5.72 5.02 -7.43
CA ASN A 68 5.12 4.96 -8.76
C ASN A 68 3.65 4.50 -8.74
N ASN A 69 3.25 3.68 -7.76
CA ASN A 69 1.93 3.06 -7.71
C ASN A 69 0.94 3.70 -6.71
N GLN A 70 1.39 4.50 -5.73
CA GLN A 70 0.50 5.06 -4.69
C GLN A 70 -0.63 5.92 -5.27
N GLY A 71 -0.35 6.70 -6.33
CA GLY A 71 -1.35 7.54 -6.99
C GLY A 71 -2.46 6.72 -7.67
N LEU A 72 -2.18 5.46 -8.02
CA LEU A 72 -3.18 4.57 -8.61
C LEU A 72 -4.27 4.22 -7.59
N LEU A 73 -3.89 3.88 -6.36
CA LEU A 73 -4.86 3.58 -5.29
C LEU A 73 -5.76 4.79 -5.01
N GLY A 74 -5.18 5.98 -4.88
CA GLY A 74 -5.94 7.22 -4.67
C GLY A 74 -6.98 7.48 -5.78
N ARG A 75 -6.61 7.26 -7.05
CA ARG A 75 -7.55 7.36 -8.19
C ARG A 75 -8.66 6.33 -8.13
N LYS A 76 -8.34 5.06 -7.83
CA LYS A 76 -9.36 3.99 -7.72
C LYS A 76 -10.34 4.25 -6.57
N LEU A 77 -9.84 4.68 -5.40
CA LEU A 77 -10.69 5.09 -4.27
C LEU A 77 -11.60 6.26 -4.64
N LYS A 78 -11.06 7.30 -5.30
CA LYS A 78 -11.87 8.43 -5.78
C LYS A 78 -12.97 7.99 -6.75
N ALA A 79 -12.67 7.03 -7.62
CA ALA A 79 -13.62 6.51 -8.61
C ALA A 79 -14.80 5.76 -7.99
N THR A 80 -14.69 5.28 -6.74
CA THR A 80 -15.82 4.65 -6.03
C THR A 80 -16.95 5.63 -5.71
N GLY A 81 -16.66 6.93 -5.58
CA GLY A 81 -17.66 7.93 -5.17
C GLY A 81 -18.09 7.85 -3.70
N ASN A 82 -17.46 6.99 -2.88
CA ASN A 82 -17.79 6.85 -1.45
C ASN A 82 -17.36 8.03 -0.59
N PHE A 83 -16.36 8.80 -1.04
CA PHE A 83 -15.80 9.94 -0.34
C PHE A 83 -16.01 11.20 -1.18
N TYR A 84 -16.25 12.33 -0.52
CA TYR A 84 -16.37 13.62 -1.21
C TYR A 84 -15.03 13.99 -1.89
N THR A 85 -13.93 13.81 -1.16
CA THR A 85 -12.57 14.02 -1.67
C THR A 85 -11.65 12.89 -1.21
N VAL A 86 -10.83 12.41 -2.13
CA VAL A 86 -9.67 11.56 -1.83
C VAL A 86 -8.42 12.33 -2.25
N THR A 87 -7.48 12.51 -1.33
CA THR A 87 -6.20 13.18 -1.58
C THR A 87 -5.04 12.28 -1.17
N THR A 88 -3.92 12.34 -1.88
CA THR A 88 -2.68 11.70 -1.45
C THR A 88 -1.89 12.72 -0.63
N THR A 89 -1.46 12.34 0.56
CA THR A 89 -0.64 13.23 1.39
C THR A 89 0.84 13.10 1.02
N GLU A 90 1.58 14.18 1.24
CA GLU A 90 3.02 14.23 0.98
C GLU A 90 3.82 13.91 2.26
N GLY A 91 5.04 13.43 2.07
CA GLY A 91 5.97 13.15 3.17
C GLY A 91 6.98 12.06 2.83
N GLU A 92 8.05 11.99 3.61
CA GLU A 92 9.01 10.89 3.55
C GLU A 92 8.39 9.67 4.27
N PRO A 93 8.12 8.55 3.56
CA PRO A 93 7.33 7.46 4.11
C PRO A 93 7.95 6.81 5.35
N GLN A 94 9.28 6.70 5.42
CA GLN A 94 9.95 5.96 6.50
C GLN A 94 9.98 6.78 7.80
N GLN A 95 10.21 8.08 7.71
CA GLN A 95 10.09 9.01 8.83
C GLN A 95 8.65 9.07 9.35
N LEU A 96 7.67 9.14 8.43
CA LEU A 96 6.26 9.14 8.81
C LEU A 96 5.86 7.82 9.47
N PHE A 97 6.32 6.68 8.93
CA PHE A 97 6.09 5.39 9.56
C PHE A 97 6.68 5.34 10.97
N LYS A 98 7.94 5.74 11.15
CA LYS A 98 8.60 5.78 12.48
C LYS A 98 7.90 6.67 13.49
N SER A 99 7.32 7.79 13.05
CA SER A 99 6.61 8.70 13.96
C SER A 99 5.26 8.12 14.39
N LEU A 100 4.46 7.63 13.44
CA LEU A 100 3.12 7.11 13.67
C LEU A 100 3.09 5.69 14.27
N PHE A 101 4.07 4.86 13.95
CA PHE A 101 4.09 3.45 14.33
C PHE A 101 4.25 3.28 15.85
N SER A 102 3.37 2.49 16.45
CA SER A 102 3.46 2.08 17.86
C SER A 102 4.00 0.67 17.99
N ARG A 103 3.32 -0.30 17.35
CA ARG A 103 3.66 -1.72 17.45
C ARG A 103 3.03 -2.53 16.33
N ARG A 104 3.57 -3.74 16.14
CA ARG A 104 3.10 -4.77 15.21
C ARG A 104 2.71 -6.04 15.96
N GLU A 105 1.62 -6.67 15.54
CA GLU A 105 1.23 -8.01 16.00
C GLU A 105 1.10 -8.95 14.80
N LYS A 106 1.73 -10.12 14.86
CA LYS A 106 1.46 -11.20 13.91
C LYS A 106 0.17 -11.89 14.32
N ARG A 107 -0.80 -11.97 13.42
CA ARG A 107 -2.12 -12.58 13.65
C ARG A 107 -2.38 -13.69 12.67
N GLU A 108 -3.21 -14.64 13.11
CA GLU A 108 -3.77 -15.69 12.29
C GLU A 108 -5.29 -15.68 12.49
N ASP A 109 -6.00 -15.11 11.52
CA ASP A 109 -7.45 -14.99 11.55
C ASP A 109 -8.02 -15.76 10.36
N ALA A 110 -8.94 -16.70 10.63
CA ALA A 110 -9.54 -17.55 9.60
C ALA A 110 -8.50 -18.18 8.63
N THR A 111 -7.40 -18.72 9.20
CA THR A 111 -6.30 -19.38 8.49
C THR A 111 -5.42 -18.43 7.66
N ILE A 112 -5.66 -17.12 7.73
CA ILE A 112 -4.83 -16.11 7.06
C ILE A 112 -3.87 -15.50 8.08
N LEU A 113 -2.57 -15.64 7.80
CA LEU A 113 -1.51 -15.00 8.56
C LEU A 113 -1.24 -13.61 8.00
N TYR A 114 -1.13 -12.60 8.87
CA TYR A 114 -0.80 -11.23 8.49
C TYR A 114 -0.22 -10.42 9.66
N ASN A 115 0.35 -9.25 9.36
CA ASN A 115 0.83 -8.30 10.37
C ASN A 115 -0.23 -7.22 10.62
N LYS A 116 -0.75 -7.11 11.83
CA LYS A 116 -1.62 -6.01 12.25
C LYS A 116 -0.78 -4.87 12.84
N TYR A 117 -1.06 -3.66 12.38
CA TYR A 117 -0.38 -2.45 12.82
C TYR A 117 -1.23 -1.66 13.80
N PHE A 118 -0.56 -1.06 14.77
CA PHE A 118 -1.12 -0.13 15.74
C PHE A 118 -0.34 1.17 15.68
N TRP A 119 -1.07 2.27 15.78
CA TRP A 119 -0.56 3.61 15.57
C TRP A 119 -0.66 4.41 16.87
N LYS A 120 0.23 5.38 17.03
CA LYS A 120 0.17 6.29 18.16
C LYS A 120 -0.90 7.36 17.88
N ASN A 121 -1.90 7.43 18.75
CA ASN A 121 -3.10 8.22 18.50
C ASN A 121 -2.83 9.72 18.44
N ASP A 122 -1.92 10.25 19.25
CA ASP A 122 -1.66 11.69 19.31
C ASP A 122 -0.91 12.19 18.06
N GLU A 123 0.05 11.41 17.57
CA GLU A 123 0.78 11.67 16.33
C GLU A 123 -0.12 11.50 15.11
N LEU A 124 -0.99 10.48 15.10
CA LEU A 124 -1.99 10.28 14.06
C LEU A 124 -2.99 11.45 14.00
N ARG A 125 -3.51 11.89 15.14
CA ARG A 125 -4.41 13.05 15.25
C ARG A 125 -3.74 14.30 14.71
N SER A 126 -2.51 14.57 15.13
CA SER A 126 -1.72 15.71 14.66
C SER A 126 -1.50 15.66 13.15
N TYR A 127 -1.25 14.47 12.60
CA TYR A 127 -1.09 14.26 11.16
C TYR A 127 -2.38 14.53 10.38
N ILE A 128 -3.52 14.01 10.84
CA ILE A 128 -4.83 14.21 10.22
C ILE A 128 -5.21 15.70 10.23
N GLN A 129 -5.05 16.37 11.37
CA GLN A 129 -5.34 17.80 11.52
C GLN A 129 -4.46 18.67 10.63
N LYS A 130 -3.14 18.40 10.60
CA LYS A 130 -2.18 19.13 9.76
C LYS A 130 -2.56 19.09 8.27
N ASN A 131 -3.14 17.99 7.82
CA ASN A 131 -3.52 17.77 6.43
C ASN A 131 -5.00 18.10 6.15
N ASN A 132 -5.76 18.60 7.13
CA ASN A 132 -7.21 18.88 7.02
C ASN A 132 -8.03 17.68 6.53
N LEU A 133 -7.76 16.50 7.10
CA LEU A 133 -8.43 15.26 6.75
C LEU A 133 -9.49 14.90 7.79
N ASP A 134 -10.52 14.15 7.38
CA ASP A 134 -11.45 13.52 8.34
C ASP A 134 -10.91 12.15 8.79
N ALA A 135 -10.26 11.44 7.87
CA ALA A 135 -9.62 10.16 8.10
C ALA A 135 -8.39 10.00 7.20
N VAL A 136 -7.49 9.10 7.59
CA VAL A 136 -6.33 8.71 6.78
C VAL A 136 -6.31 7.20 6.55
N MET A 137 -5.99 6.82 5.31
CA MET A 137 -5.64 5.46 4.93
C MET A 137 -4.13 5.29 5.03
N LEU A 138 -3.70 4.36 5.89
CA LEU A 138 -2.32 3.93 6.04
C LEU A 138 -2.15 2.58 5.38
N VAL A 139 -1.16 2.47 4.48
CA VAL A 139 -0.84 1.22 3.76
C VAL A 139 0.59 0.82 4.13
N THR A 140 0.77 -0.41 4.57
CA THR A 140 2.07 -0.95 4.99
C THR A 140 2.37 -2.22 4.22
N ILE A 141 3.55 -2.28 3.60
CA ILE A 141 4.13 -3.49 3.04
C ILE A 141 5.09 -4.11 4.05
N SER A 142 4.96 -5.41 4.27
CA SER A 142 5.77 -6.13 5.26
C SER A 142 6.10 -7.54 4.81
N GLY A 143 7.22 -8.05 5.30
CA GLY A 143 7.61 -9.45 5.23
C GLY A 143 6.76 -10.33 6.14
N LEU A 144 6.40 -11.49 5.61
CA LEU A 144 5.69 -12.53 6.34
C LEU A 144 6.32 -13.88 5.99
N ILE A 145 6.60 -14.68 7.02
CA ILE A 145 6.90 -16.10 6.85
C ILE A 145 5.66 -16.90 7.24
N LYS A 146 5.18 -17.74 6.31
CA LYS A 146 4.08 -18.67 6.53
C LYS A 146 4.38 -20.02 5.89
N LYS A 147 3.79 -21.08 6.45
CA LYS A 147 3.84 -22.44 5.91
C LYS A 147 2.94 -22.51 4.68
N GLU A 148 3.46 -22.98 3.55
CA GLU A 148 2.69 -23.17 2.33
C GLU A 148 3.06 -24.49 1.66
N THR A 149 2.07 -25.13 1.02
CA THR A 149 2.31 -26.32 0.20
C THR A 149 2.29 -25.90 -1.26
N LEU A 150 3.44 -26.04 -1.93
CA LEU A 150 3.55 -25.83 -3.37
C LEU A 150 3.55 -27.17 -4.09
N PHE A 151 2.97 -27.21 -5.29
CA PHE A 151 2.97 -28.36 -6.17
C PHE A 151 3.86 -28.07 -7.38
N SER A 152 4.48 -29.11 -7.92
CA SER A 152 5.17 -29.01 -9.20
C SER A 152 4.20 -28.77 -10.35
N SER A 153 4.72 -28.38 -11.51
CA SER A 153 3.92 -28.18 -12.72
C SER A 153 3.19 -29.45 -13.18
N THR A 154 3.72 -30.63 -12.85
CA THR A 154 3.09 -31.92 -13.14
C THR A 154 2.07 -32.35 -12.08
N LEU A 155 1.99 -31.63 -10.94
CA LEU A 155 1.17 -31.94 -9.77
C LEU A 155 1.49 -33.29 -9.09
N LEU A 156 2.57 -33.96 -9.48
CA LEU A 156 2.97 -35.26 -8.93
C LEU A 156 3.79 -35.12 -7.65
N THR A 157 4.47 -33.99 -7.50
CA THR A 157 5.34 -33.70 -6.35
C THR A 157 4.83 -32.47 -5.62
N LYS A 158 4.95 -32.50 -4.29
CA LYS A 158 4.59 -31.39 -3.41
C LYS A 158 5.72 -31.10 -2.44
N LEU A 159 5.88 -29.83 -2.11
CA LEU A 159 6.81 -29.37 -1.06
C LEU A 159 6.03 -28.51 -0.09
N GLU A 160 6.08 -28.89 1.19
CA GLU A 160 5.54 -28.09 2.28
C GLU A 160 6.70 -27.46 3.05
N ALA A 161 6.79 -26.13 3.04
CA ALA A 161 7.88 -25.40 3.67
C ALA A 161 7.41 -24.04 4.18
N ASN A 162 8.26 -23.38 4.97
CA ASN A 162 8.05 -21.99 5.37
C ASN A 162 8.59 -21.08 4.26
N TYR A 163 7.70 -20.33 3.62
CA TYR A 163 8.05 -19.42 2.55
C TYR A 163 7.99 -17.98 3.03
N ASN A 164 8.88 -17.15 2.48
CA ASN A 164 8.91 -15.72 2.73
C ASN A 164 8.17 -14.93 1.64
N PHE A 165 7.27 -14.05 2.07
CA PHE A 165 6.40 -13.25 1.23
C PHE A 165 6.49 -11.78 1.60
N LEU A 166 6.26 -10.91 0.63
CA LEU A 166 5.81 -9.54 0.86
C LEU A 166 4.30 -9.51 0.85
N THR A 167 3.72 -8.86 1.84
CA THR A 167 2.29 -8.71 2.02
C THR A 167 1.92 -7.25 2.21
N MET A 168 0.68 -6.88 1.90
CA MET A 168 0.20 -5.51 1.99
C MET A 168 -1.01 -5.46 2.92
N THR A 169 -0.94 -4.60 3.94
CA THR A 169 -2.04 -4.36 4.87
C THR A 169 -2.44 -2.90 4.82
N ALA A 170 -3.71 -2.60 5.06
CA ALA A 170 -4.17 -1.23 5.06
C ALA A 170 -5.21 -0.98 6.16
N GLN A 171 -5.26 0.24 6.69
CA GLN A 171 -6.23 0.66 7.70
C GLN A 171 -6.69 2.08 7.40
N ILE A 172 -8.01 2.34 7.51
CA ILE A 172 -8.57 3.70 7.54
C ILE A 172 -8.85 4.05 8.99
N LEU A 173 -8.26 5.15 9.45
CA LEU A 173 -8.35 5.61 10.84
C LEU A 173 -8.85 7.06 10.90
N ASP A 174 -9.67 7.38 11.91
CA ASP A 174 -10.05 8.74 12.23
C ASP A 174 -9.05 9.43 13.18
N ALA A 175 -9.33 10.70 13.49
CA ALA A 175 -8.55 11.53 14.41
C ALA A 175 -8.51 11.01 15.86
N ASP A 176 -9.41 10.09 16.23
CA ASP A 176 -9.44 9.47 17.56
C ASP A 176 -8.63 8.16 17.59
N GLY A 177 -8.11 7.71 16.44
CA GLY A 177 -7.43 6.42 16.30
C GLY A 177 -8.38 5.25 16.14
N THR A 178 -9.67 5.50 15.91
CA THR A 178 -10.65 4.45 15.65
C THR A 178 -10.38 3.85 14.28
N THR A 179 -10.15 2.53 14.21
CA THR A 179 -10.02 1.83 12.94
C THR A 179 -11.39 1.68 12.31
N LEU A 180 -11.70 2.48 11.29
CA LEU A 180 -12.98 2.48 10.58
C LEU A 180 -13.05 1.33 9.56
N TRP A 181 -11.92 0.98 8.95
CA TRP A 181 -11.79 -0.11 7.98
C TRP A 181 -10.38 -0.70 8.04
N GLU A 182 -10.25 -1.99 7.73
CA GLU A 182 -8.96 -2.67 7.63
C GLU A 182 -8.92 -3.71 6.51
N TYR A 183 -7.72 -3.97 6.00
CA TYR A 183 -7.38 -5.01 5.04
C TYR A 183 -6.11 -5.76 5.52
N PRO A 184 -6.14 -7.11 5.57
CA PRO A 184 -7.27 -7.99 5.23
C PRO A 184 -8.47 -7.80 6.16
N ASN A 185 -9.67 -8.07 5.64
CA ASN A 185 -10.93 -7.92 6.35
C ASN A 185 -11.60 -9.27 6.57
N PHE A 186 -11.77 -9.68 7.83
CA PHE A 186 -12.29 -11.01 8.18
C PHE A 186 -13.80 -11.06 8.41
N ARG A 187 -14.54 -9.97 8.14
CA ARG A 187 -15.99 -9.91 8.39
C ARG A 187 -16.82 -10.69 7.37
N ARG A 188 -16.21 -11.24 6.32
CA ARG A 188 -16.86 -12.06 5.29
C ARG A 188 -16.50 -13.54 5.36
N ARG A 189 -17.34 -14.37 4.70
CA ARG A 189 -17.12 -15.82 4.50
C ARG A 189 -16.14 -16.16 3.37
N LEU A 190 -16.00 -15.29 2.37
CA LEU A 190 -15.04 -15.46 1.27
C LEU A 190 -13.86 -14.54 1.55
N LEU A 191 -12.77 -15.14 2.03
CA LEU A 191 -11.56 -14.44 2.42
C LEU A 191 -10.52 -14.68 1.33
N SER A 192 -10.18 -13.63 0.61
CA SER A 192 -8.95 -13.58 -0.17
C SER A 192 -7.94 -12.69 0.56
N TYR A 193 -6.69 -13.13 0.56
CA TYR A 193 -5.56 -12.33 0.99
C TYR A 193 -4.34 -12.82 0.23
N TYR A 194 -4.07 -12.15 -0.89
CA TYR A 194 -2.97 -12.53 -1.75
C TYR A 194 -1.66 -11.88 -1.27
N PRO A 195 -0.52 -12.57 -1.31
CA PRO A 195 0.76 -11.91 -1.15
C PRO A 195 0.97 -10.90 -2.28
N LEU A 196 1.65 -9.80 -1.98
CA LEU A 196 2.09 -8.85 -3.00
C LEU A 196 3.18 -9.48 -3.88
N ALA A 197 4.14 -10.16 -3.25
CA ALA A 197 5.17 -10.91 -3.96
C ALA A 197 5.69 -12.09 -3.14
N ASN A 198 5.99 -13.20 -3.82
CA ASN A 198 6.69 -14.33 -3.21
C ASN A 198 8.19 -14.09 -3.38
N LEU A 199 8.95 -14.11 -2.28
CA LEU A 199 10.41 -13.89 -2.29
C LEU A 199 11.19 -15.18 -2.53
N GLN A 200 10.53 -16.32 -2.36
CA GLN A 200 11.10 -17.65 -2.55
C GLN A 200 10.31 -18.47 -3.56
N TYR A 201 10.93 -19.53 -4.06
CA TYR A 201 10.32 -20.54 -4.92
C TYR A 201 10.86 -21.93 -4.57
N ALA A 202 10.08 -22.97 -4.86
CA ALA A 202 10.51 -24.36 -4.79
C ALA A 202 11.18 -24.75 -6.11
N ASP A 203 12.40 -25.30 -6.05
CA ASP A 203 13.13 -25.72 -7.24
C ASP A 203 12.80 -27.16 -7.64
N PHE A 204 11.55 -27.39 -8.06
CA PHE A 204 11.10 -28.70 -8.54
C PHE A 204 11.81 -29.12 -9.83
N SER A 205 12.21 -28.15 -10.66
CA SER A 205 12.85 -28.44 -11.95
C SER A 205 14.24 -29.01 -11.77
N GLU A 206 15.04 -28.49 -10.84
CA GLU A 206 16.35 -29.07 -10.52
C GLU A 206 16.23 -30.42 -9.82
N SER A 207 15.27 -30.60 -8.91
CA SER A 207 15.09 -31.90 -8.25
C SER A 207 14.65 -32.98 -9.24
N ASP A 208 13.71 -32.68 -10.14
CA ASP A 208 13.27 -33.60 -11.20
C ASP A 208 14.41 -33.93 -12.17
N ALA A 209 15.20 -32.93 -12.58
CA ALA A 209 16.33 -33.13 -13.50
C ALA A 209 17.44 -34.00 -12.91
N ASN A 210 17.65 -33.94 -11.59
CA ASN A 210 18.65 -34.73 -10.88
C ASN A 210 18.10 -36.03 -10.28
N LEU A 211 16.83 -36.39 -10.54
CA LEU A 211 16.14 -37.52 -9.92
C LEU A 211 16.26 -37.51 -8.38
N SER A 212 16.33 -36.30 -7.80
CA SER A 212 16.48 -36.09 -6.37
C SER A 212 15.12 -36.09 -5.69
N SER A 213 15.01 -36.77 -4.57
CA SER A 213 13.83 -36.70 -3.69
C SER A 213 13.76 -35.40 -2.88
N LYS A 214 14.81 -34.58 -2.90
CA LYS A 214 14.89 -33.33 -2.14
C LYS A 214 14.67 -32.15 -3.08
N THR A 215 13.54 -31.48 -2.90
CA THR A 215 13.26 -30.17 -3.50
C THR A 215 13.69 -29.08 -2.53
N GLU A 216 14.53 -28.15 -2.99
CA GLU A 216 15.04 -27.06 -2.17
C GLU A 216 14.20 -25.79 -2.35
N VAL A 217 14.15 -24.96 -1.30
CA VAL A 217 13.56 -23.62 -1.36
C VAL A 217 14.66 -22.61 -1.61
N LYS A 218 14.52 -21.82 -2.67
CA LYS A 218 15.51 -20.81 -3.08
C LYS A 218 14.89 -19.42 -3.09
N PHE A 219 15.73 -18.41 -2.85
CA PHE A 219 15.33 -17.01 -3.02
C PHE A 219 15.32 -16.62 -4.49
N LYS A 220 14.31 -15.85 -4.89
CA LYS A 220 14.31 -15.18 -6.19
C LYS A 220 15.39 -14.11 -6.19
N ASN A 221 16.03 -13.88 -7.32
CA ASN A 221 16.91 -12.72 -7.46
C ASN A 221 16.08 -11.41 -7.54
N LEU A 222 16.73 -10.28 -7.26
CA LEU A 222 16.09 -8.96 -7.27
C LEU A 222 15.46 -8.63 -8.63
N ASP A 223 16.11 -8.98 -9.74
CA ASP A 223 15.58 -8.73 -11.09
C ASP A 223 14.30 -9.54 -11.37
N GLY A 224 14.22 -10.76 -10.86
CA GLY A 224 13.03 -11.60 -10.92
C GLY A 224 11.89 -11.00 -10.10
N ILE A 225 12.19 -10.47 -8.91
CA ILE A 225 11.21 -9.78 -8.07
C ILE A 225 10.73 -8.48 -8.75
N ARG A 226 11.65 -7.66 -9.25
CA ARG A 226 11.33 -6.44 -10.01
C ARG A 226 10.42 -6.75 -11.19
N ARG A 227 10.79 -7.70 -12.05
CA ARG A 227 9.95 -8.11 -13.20
C ARG A 227 8.58 -8.62 -12.78
N ALA A 228 8.48 -9.36 -11.67
CA ALA A 228 7.19 -9.84 -11.18
C ALA A 228 6.30 -8.69 -10.68
N LEU A 229 6.89 -7.68 -10.04
CA LEU A 229 6.17 -6.51 -9.54
C LEU A 229 5.87 -5.47 -10.62
N GLU A 230 6.67 -5.38 -11.68
CA GLU A 230 6.46 -4.47 -12.80
C GLU A 230 5.63 -5.09 -13.93
N LYS A 231 5.34 -6.39 -13.85
CA LYS A 231 4.51 -7.09 -14.83
C LYS A 231 3.19 -6.34 -14.99
N LYS A 232 2.92 -5.87 -16.20
CA LYS A 232 1.71 -5.12 -16.52
C LYS A 232 0.48 -6.01 -16.46
N SER A 233 -0.60 -5.47 -15.90
CA SER A 233 -1.91 -6.12 -15.92
C SER A 233 -2.48 -6.11 -17.32
N THR A 234 -3.32 -7.09 -17.62
CA THR A 234 -3.99 -7.24 -18.91
C THR A 234 -5.50 -7.00 -18.73
N ASP A 235 -6.08 -6.17 -19.59
CA ASP A 235 -7.53 -5.92 -19.59
C ASP A 235 -8.33 -7.10 -20.17
N LEU A 236 -9.67 -7.07 -20.08
CA LEU A 236 -10.60 -8.06 -20.62
C LEU A 236 -10.39 -8.34 -22.11
N LEU A 237 -9.87 -7.37 -22.85
CA LEU A 237 -9.52 -7.48 -24.28
C LEU A 237 -8.07 -7.96 -24.51
N LEU A 238 -7.42 -8.52 -23.49
CA LEU A 238 -6.03 -8.96 -23.50
C LEU A 238 -5.02 -7.84 -23.86
N ARG A 239 -5.37 -6.58 -23.58
CA ARG A 239 -4.50 -5.43 -23.81
C ARG A 239 -3.66 -5.14 -22.58
N GLU A 240 -2.36 -4.91 -22.76
CA GLU A 240 -1.50 -4.47 -21.67
C GLU A 240 -1.93 -3.09 -21.17
N THR A 241 -2.18 -3.01 -19.87
CA THR A 241 -2.45 -1.76 -19.17
C THR A 241 -1.16 -1.12 -18.68
N GLN A 242 -1.23 0.13 -18.21
CA GLN A 242 -0.08 0.78 -17.56
C GLN A 242 0.09 0.37 -16.09
N GLU A 243 -0.83 -0.43 -15.53
CA GLU A 243 -0.84 -0.78 -14.12
C GLU A 243 -0.01 -2.05 -13.87
N SER A 244 0.74 -2.09 -12.77
CA SER A 244 1.34 -3.35 -12.28
C SER A 244 0.24 -4.33 -11.89
N GLU A 245 0.32 -5.58 -12.35
CA GLU A 245 -0.61 -6.64 -12.00
C GLU A 245 -0.62 -6.92 -10.49
N ALA A 246 0.54 -6.93 -9.86
CA ALA A 246 0.69 -7.21 -8.43
C ALA A 246 0.00 -6.12 -7.58
N TYR A 247 0.24 -4.85 -7.89
CA TYR A 247 -0.40 -3.73 -7.17
C TYR A 247 -1.89 -3.60 -7.52
N ALA A 248 -2.26 -3.71 -8.80
CA ALA A 248 -3.64 -3.62 -9.25
C ALA A 248 -4.52 -4.67 -8.57
N ARG A 249 -4.02 -5.91 -8.39
CA ARG A 249 -4.73 -6.97 -7.67
C ARG A 249 -5.05 -6.56 -6.23
N GLN A 250 -4.05 -6.08 -5.48
CA GLN A 250 -4.23 -5.61 -4.10
C GLN A 250 -5.21 -4.43 -4.04
N PHE A 251 -5.04 -3.44 -4.92
CA PHE A 251 -5.87 -2.23 -4.90
C PHE A 251 -7.32 -2.52 -5.30
N ASN A 252 -7.55 -3.35 -6.30
CA ASN A 252 -8.90 -3.72 -6.71
C ASN A 252 -9.61 -4.48 -5.59
N GLU A 253 -8.89 -5.34 -4.87
CA GLU A 253 -9.42 -6.04 -3.70
C GLU A 253 -9.77 -5.05 -2.58
N MET A 254 -8.84 -4.19 -2.16
CA MET A 254 -9.11 -3.15 -1.14
C MET A 254 -10.30 -2.27 -1.53
N VAL A 255 -10.35 -1.81 -2.78
CA VAL A 255 -11.42 -0.95 -3.29
C VAL A 255 -12.76 -1.68 -3.32
N SER A 256 -12.78 -2.97 -3.68
CA SER A 256 -14.01 -3.78 -3.66
C SER A 256 -14.59 -3.97 -2.25
N LEU A 257 -13.73 -3.93 -1.22
CA LEU A 257 -14.12 -4.02 0.19
C LEU A 257 -14.47 -2.65 0.79
N ILE A 258 -14.21 -1.56 0.07
CA ILE A 258 -14.56 -0.20 0.49
C ILE A 258 -15.84 0.24 -0.23
N ALA A 259 -15.99 -0.11 -1.51
CA ALA A 259 -17.13 0.24 -2.35
C ALA A 259 -18.46 -0.05 -1.64
N TYR A 260 -19.33 0.96 -1.59
CA TYR A 260 -20.65 0.87 -0.97
C TYR A 260 -21.73 1.05 -2.03
N ASP A 261 -22.55 0.01 -2.24
CA ASP A 261 -23.66 0.01 -3.20
C ASP A 261 -24.99 0.48 -2.57
N GLY A 262 -24.96 1.34 -1.55
CA GLY A 262 -26.20 1.90 -1.02
C GLY A 262 -26.93 2.78 -2.03
N PRO A 263 -28.22 3.06 -1.81
CA PRO A 263 -28.97 3.94 -2.69
C PRO A 263 -28.26 5.30 -2.70
N HIS A 264 -27.60 5.60 -3.81
CA HIS A 264 -27.14 6.95 -4.11
C HIS A 264 -28.39 7.83 -4.14
N GLU A 265 -28.75 8.44 -3.01
CA GLU A 265 -29.63 9.59 -3.03
C GLU A 265 -29.00 10.59 -3.98
N GLY A 266 -29.74 10.88 -5.04
CA GLY A 266 -29.20 11.43 -6.27
C GLY A 266 -28.28 12.60 -6.01
N LYS A 267 -27.13 12.58 -6.69
CA LYS A 267 -26.70 13.80 -7.37
C LYS A 267 -27.90 14.27 -8.17
N ALA A 268 -28.71 15.14 -7.57
CA ALA A 268 -29.71 15.90 -8.27
C ALA A 268 -28.99 16.49 -9.47
N ALA A 269 -29.45 16.09 -10.65
CA ALA A 269 -29.05 16.71 -11.89
C ALA A 269 -29.18 18.22 -11.65
N ALA A 270 -28.05 18.93 -11.78
CA ALA A 270 -28.09 20.38 -11.90
C ALA A 270 -29.14 20.68 -12.99
N PRO A 271 -30.14 21.55 -12.71
CA PRO A 271 -31.16 21.83 -13.70
C PRO A 271 -30.44 22.32 -14.95
N ALA A 272 -30.74 21.64 -16.06
CA ALA A 272 -30.27 22.00 -17.38
C ALA A 272 -30.50 23.50 -17.57
N ALA A 273 -29.41 24.27 -17.66
CA ALA A 273 -29.48 25.66 -18.05
C ALA A 273 -30.03 25.68 -19.48
N THR A 274 -31.28 26.11 -19.58
CA THR A 274 -32.01 26.29 -20.82
C THR A 274 -31.17 27.13 -21.76
N THR A 275 -30.82 26.55 -22.91
CA THR A 275 -30.19 27.21 -24.03
C THR A 275 -31.16 28.28 -24.53
N THR A 276 -31.00 29.51 -24.05
CA THR A 276 -31.66 30.67 -24.68
C THR A 276 -30.70 31.19 -25.74
N THR A 277 -31.03 30.87 -26.98
CA THR A 277 -30.47 31.46 -28.19
C THR A 277 -30.60 32.98 -28.13
N LEU A 278 -29.47 33.69 -28.06
CA LEU A 278 -29.41 35.12 -28.39
C LEU A 278 -28.57 35.31 -29.64
N GLN A 279 -29.27 35.83 -30.63
CA GLN A 279 -28.90 36.24 -31.97
C GLN A 279 -27.82 37.35 -31.95
N PRO A 280 -26.88 37.38 -32.90
CA PRO A 280 -25.81 38.38 -32.91
C PRO A 280 -26.27 39.70 -33.55
N ALA A 281 -25.89 40.82 -32.94
CA ALA A 281 -26.01 42.17 -33.47
C ALA A 281 -24.75 42.98 -33.06
N PRO A 282 -24.39 44.07 -33.76
CA PRO A 282 -23.16 44.16 -34.51
C PRO A 282 -22.02 44.93 -33.81
N ALA A 283 -20.84 44.81 -34.40
CA ALA A 283 -19.58 45.42 -34.01
C ALA A 283 -19.69 46.92 -33.67
N ALA A 284 -19.16 47.27 -32.49
CA ALA A 284 -18.75 48.63 -32.16
C ALA A 284 -17.23 48.63 -31.89
N ILE A 285 -16.57 49.51 -32.62
CA ILE A 285 -15.12 49.81 -32.59
C ILE A 285 -14.83 50.65 -31.33
N VAL A 286 -13.53 50.76 -30.99
CA VAL A 286 -12.86 51.75 -30.10
C VAL A 286 -12.56 51.16 -28.70
N LYS A 287 -11.34 51.14 -28.15
CA LYS A 287 -10.13 51.97 -28.32
C LYS A 287 -8.89 51.15 -27.93
N LEU A 288 -7.80 51.35 -28.68
CA LEU A 288 -6.45 50.91 -28.36
C LEU A 288 -6.01 51.59 -27.05
N VAL A 289 -5.73 50.80 -26.01
CA VAL A 289 -5.04 51.28 -24.81
C VAL A 289 -3.60 50.78 -24.88
N GLU A 290 -2.71 51.75 -24.78
CA GLU A 290 -1.25 51.68 -24.83
C GLU A 290 -0.68 50.73 -23.76
N PRO A 291 0.35 49.93 -24.08
CA PRO A 291 0.93 49.00 -23.11
C PRO A 291 1.77 49.75 -22.08
N VAL A 292 1.33 49.68 -20.81
CA VAL A 292 2.12 50.10 -19.66
C VAL A 292 3.34 49.20 -19.53
N GLN A 293 4.52 49.82 -19.56
CA GLN A 293 5.82 49.17 -19.38
C GLN A 293 5.87 48.42 -18.05
N ALA A 294 6.24 47.13 -18.10
CA ALA A 294 6.52 46.33 -16.92
C ALA A 294 7.84 46.79 -16.27
N PRO A 295 7.90 46.94 -14.93
CA PRO A 295 9.14 47.24 -14.24
C PRO A 295 10.11 46.05 -14.31
N THR A 296 11.34 46.36 -14.70
CA THR A 296 12.50 45.46 -14.78
C THR A 296 12.84 44.88 -13.41
N VAL A 297 12.58 43.59 -13.20
CA VAL A 297 13.02 42.88 -11.98
C VAL A 297 14.52 42.61 -12.10
N GLN A 298 15.30 43.22 -11.21
CA GLN A 298 16.72 42.93 -11.04
C GLN A 298 16.92 41.47 -10.60
N PRO A 299 17.88 40.74 -11.19
CA PRO A 299 18.22 39.40 -10.73
C PRO A 299 18.87 39.46 -9.34
N PRO A 300 18.57 38.50 -8.45
CA PRO A 300 19.15 38.43 -7.12
C PRO A 300 20.67 38.18 -7.18
N PRO A 301 21.44 38.65 -6.18
CA PRO A 301 22.88 38.50 -6.14
C PRO A 301 23.28 37.02 -6.03
N VAL A 302 24.30 36.66 -6.83
CA VAL A 302 24.94 35.34 -6.84
C VAL A 302 25.63 35.11 -5.50
N ILE A 303 25.10 34.16 -4.71
CA ILE A 303 25.75 33.67 -3.50
C ILE A 303 26.85 32.69 -3.95
N MET A 304 28.11 33.08 -3.79
CA MET A 304 29.25 32.19 -3.99
C MET A 304 29.23 31.06 -2.93
N PRO A 305 29.49 29.80 -3.31
CA PRO A 305 29.65 28.73 -2.34
C PRO A 305 30.92 28.92 -1.50
N PRO A 306 30.90 28.55 -0.20
CA PRO A 306 32.07 28.59 0.65
C PRO A 306 33.15 27.59 0.19
N LEU A 307 34.40 28.01 0.32
CA LEU A 307 35.60 27.22 0.00
C LEU A 307 35.62 25.88 0.79
N PRO A 308 36.14 24.79 0.18
CA PRO A 308 36.25 23.50 0.84
C PRO A 308 37.25 23.56 2.01
N VAL A 309 36.76 23.22 3.20
CA VAL A 309 37.57 23.00 4.40
C VAL A 309 38.39 21.74 4.19
N GLN A 310 39.72 21.87 4.29
CA GLN A 310 40.64 20.74 4.22
C GLN A 310 40.42 19.80 5.42
N PRO A 311 40.38 18.47 5.22
CA PRO A 311 40.27 17.53 6.31
C PRO A 311 41.56 17.49 7.13
N VAL A 312 41.45 17.81 8.41
CA VAL A 312 42.50 17.61 9.41
C VAL A 312 42.58 16.12 9.72
N THR A 313 43.69 15.49 9.33
CA THR A 313 44.08 14.13 9.72
C THR A 313 44.28 14.05 11.23
N PRO A 314 43.54 13.22 11.99
CA PRO A 314 43.94 12.89 13.34
C PRO A 314 45.17 11.95 13.33
N PRO A 315 46.12 12.10 14.26
CA PRO A 315 47.31 11.26 14.33
C PRO A 315 46.97 9.82 14.72
N LEU A 316 47.70 8.88 14.10
CA LEU A 316 47.84 7.50 14.54
C LEU A 316 48.26 7.48 16.03
N GLU A 317 47.42 6.91 16.89
CA GLU A 317 47.83 6.57 18.25
C GLU A 317 48.38 5.14 18.28
N THR A 318 49.63 5.11 18.72
CA THR A 318 50.58 4.01 18.78
C THR A 318 50.11 2.88 19.69
N ALA A 319 50.30 1.65 19.21
CA ALA A 319 50.19 0.43 19.99
C ALA A 319 51.14 0.45 21.20
N ALA A 320 50.65 -0.01 22.36
CA ALA A 320 51.48 -0.36 23.51
C ALA A 320 51.30 -1.87 23.85
N PRO A 321 52.36 -2.52 24.35
CA PRO A 321 52.55 -3.96 24.22
C PRO A 321 52.01 -4.79 25.39
N THR A 322 51.86 -6.08 25.08
CA THR A 322 51.81 -7.27 25.94
C THR A 322 52.69 -7.21 27.19
N SER A 323 52.17 -7.68 28.33
CA SER A 323 52.76 -8.72 29.19
C SER A 323 51.94 -8.87 30.48
N ASN A 324 51.49 -10.08 30.79
CA ASN A 324 51.82 -10.78 32.04
C ASN A 324 51.10 -12.13 32.10
N GLU A 325 51.84 -13.13 31.63
CA GLU A 325 52.07 -14.42 32.27
C GLU A 325 51.63 -14.50 33.74
N ILE A 326 50.64 -15.35 34.02
CA ILE A 326 50.40 -15.92 35.35
C ILE A 326 50.27 -17.44 35.18
N VAL A 327 51.22 -18.11 35.81
CA VAL A 327 51.41 -19.55 35.98
C VAL A 327 50.21 -20.21 36.68
N PRO A 328 49.78 -21.43 36.29
CA PRO A 328 48.92 -22.25 37.14
C PRO A 328 49.77 -23.15 38.04
N ALA A 329 49.54 -23.05 39.34
CA ALA A 329 49.95 -24.07 40.30
C ALA A 329 48.71 -24.55 41.04
N THR A 330 48.38 -25.83 40.90
CA THR A 330 47.97 -26.66 42.05
C THR A 330 47.99 -28.13 41.65
N GLU A 331 48.88 -28.86 42.31
CA GLU A 331 48.99 -30.30 42.35
C GLU A 331 47.81 -30.94 43.11
N SER A 332 47.56 -32.20 42.74
CA SER A 332 47.35 -33.36 43.63
C SER A 332 46.19 -33.34 44.64
N THR A 333 45.29 -34.33 44.57
CA THR A 333 45.26 -35.47 45.52
C THR A 333 44.26 -36.53 45.04
N ARG A 334 44.76 -37.78 44.97
CA ARG A 334 44.09 -39.11 44.93
C ARG A 334 43.07 -39.47 43.87
#